data_AF-A0A411PZ74-F1
#
_entry.id   AF-A0A411PZ74-F1
#
_cell.length_a   1.000
_cell.length_b   1.000
_cell.length_c   1.000
_cell.angle_alpha   90.00
_cell.angle_beta   90.00
_cell.angle_gamma   90.00
#
_symmetry.space_group_name_H-M   'P 1'
#
loop_
_entity.id
_entity.type
_entity.pdbx_description
1 polymer ?
#
loop_
_entity_poly.entity_id
_entity_poly.type
_entity_poly.pdbx_seq_one_letter_code
_entity_poly.pdbx_strand_id
1 'polypeptide(L)'
;GLTAVISVKHPNPPFEGQTKTKLGNSEVVKITNRLFTDAFQRFLLENPQVAGRIVEKGTLASKGRIAAKRAREVIRKKPGLEISNLPGKLAACSSNDASQNEIF
;
A
#
# COMPACT_ATOMS: atom_id res chain seq x y z
N GLY A 1 -4.75 -10.46 -3.98
CA GLY A 1 -3.69 -10.35 -2.96
C GLY A 1 -2.56 -11.30 -3.28
N LEU A 2 -1.40 -11.01 -2.70
CA LEU A 2 -0.21 -11.86 -2.62
C LEU A 2 -0.06 -12.27 -1.15
N THR A 3 0.23 -13.54 -0.89
CA THR A 3 0.60 -14.04 0.43
C THR A 3 2.02 -14.56 0.33
N ALA A 4 2.91 -14.06 1.19
CA ALA A 4 4.31 -14.45 1.20
C ALA A 4 4.81 -14.51 2.65
N VAL A 5 5.70 -15.48 2.92
CA VAL A 5 6.42 -15.61 4.18
C VAL A 5 7.88 -15.30 3.89
N ILE A 6 8.44 -14.31 4.60
CA ILE A 6 9.84 -13.91 4.45
C ILE A 6 10.53 -14.18 5.78
N SER A 7 11.53 -15.07 5.75
CA SER A 7 12.33 -15.42 6.92
C SER A 7 13.80 -15.15 6.61
N VAL A 8 14.43 -14.30 7.43
CA VAL A 8 15.85 -13.95 7.29
C VAL A 8 16.58 -14.34 8.56
N LYS A 9 17.69 -15.07 8.42
CA LYS A 9 18.61 -15.36 9.52
C LYS A 9 19.73 -14.34 9.50
N HIS A 10 19.86 -13.56 10.58
CA HIS A 10 20.89 -12.54 10.72
C HIS A 10 21.57 -12.69 12.09
N PRO A 11 22.91 -12.79 12.17
CA PRO A 11 23.61 -13.02 13.44
C PRO A 11 23.41 -11.92 14.49
N ASN A 12 23.39 -10.65 14.08
CA ASN A 12 23.18 -9.51 14.98
C ASN A 12 22.21 -8.47 14.40
N PRO A 13 20.90 -8.73 14.40
CA PRO A 13 19.92 -7.90 13.70
C PRO A 13 19.61 -6.59 14.44
N PRO A 14 19.82 -5.42 13.82
CA PRO A 14 19.39 -4.15 14.37
C PRO A 14 17.90 -3.91 14.10
N PHE A 15 17.14 -3.59 15.15
CA PHE A 15 15.71 -3.30 15.06
C PHE A 15 15.40 -1.86 15.48
N GLU A 16 14.38 -1.27 14.85
CA GLU A 16 13.78 -0.02 15.32
C GLU A 16 12.78 -0.34 16.43
N GLY A 17 13.03 0.23 17.63
CA GLY A 17 12.16 0.08 18.79
C GLY A 17 12.28 -1.27 19.50
N GLN A 18 11.79 -1.30 20.74
CA GLN A 18 11.89 -2.46 21.62
C GLN A 18 11.06 -3.67 21.13
N THR A 19 9.97 -3.43 20.41
CA THR A 19 9.06 -4.47 19.93
C THR A 19 9.59 -5.25 18.73
N LYS A 20 10.79 -4.90 18.21
CA LYS A 20 11.46 -5.56 17.08
C LYS A 20 10.59 -5.72 15.83
N THR A 21 9.67 -4.77 15.60
CA THR A 21 8.70 -4.83 14.49
C THR A 21 9.30 -4.46 13.14
N LYS A 22 10.35 -3.62 13.13
CA LYS A 22 10.98 -3.15 11.91
C LYS A 22 12.49 -3.39 11.97
N LEU A 23 13.00 -4.17 11.02
CA LEU A 23 14.43 -4.41 10.85
C LEU A 23 15.05 -3.19 10.16
N GLY A 24 16.02 -2.55 10.83
CA GLY A 24 16.68 -1.32 10.35
C GLY A 24 17.87 -1.56 9.42
N ASN A 25 18.19 -2.82 9.10
CA ASN A 25 19.38 -3.13 8.30
C ASN A 25 19.12 -2.99 6.79
N SER A 26 19.62 -1.91 6.20
CA SER A 26 19.52 -1.65 4.76
C SER A 26 20.29 -2.65 3.88
N GLU A 27 21.35 -3.28 4.42
CA GLU A 27 22.13 -4.29 3.71
C GLU A 27 21.32 -5.58 3.51
N VAL A 28 20.61 -6.02 4.56
CA VAL A 28 19.72 -7.18 4.51
C VAL A 28 18.63 -7.01 3.45
N VAL A 29 18.08 -5.80 3.35
CA VAL A 29 17.08 -5.47 2.32
C VAL A 29 17.68 -5.61 0.91
N LYS A 30 18.89 -5.09 0.68
CA LYS A 30 19.57 -5.21 -0.62
C LYS A 30 19.84 -6.67 -0.99
N ILE A 31 20.35 -7.47 -0.05
CA ILE A 31 20.65 -8.89 -0.28
C ILE A 31 19.36 -9.66 -0.59
N THR A 32 18.33 -9.50 0.24
CA THR A 32 17.04 -10.19 0.07
C THR A 32 16.38 -9.82 -1.26
N ASN A 33 16.41 -8.54 -1.64
CA ASN A 33 15.85 -8.08 -2.91
C ASN A 33 16.59 -8.68 -4.11
N ARG A 34 17.93 -8.73 -4.08
CA ARG A 34 18.73 -9.31 -5.16
C ARG A 34 18.41 -10.78 -5.34
N LEU A 35 18.47 -11.56 -4.26
CA LEU A 35 18.17 -12.99 -4.26
C LEU A 35 16.75 -13.28 -4.74
N PHE A 36 15.78 -12.52 -4.25
CA PHE A 36 14.39 -12.66 -4.67
C PHE A 36 14.21 -12.31 -6.14
N THR A 37 14.82 -11.24 -6.63
CA THR A 37 14.71 -10.82 -8.04
C THR A 37 15.24 -11.89 -8.97
N ASP A 38 16.43 -12.42 -8.69
CA ASP A 38 17.06 -13.45 -9.53
C ASP A 38 16.21 -14.73 -9.55
N ALA A 39 15.76 -15.20 -8.39
CA ALA A 39 14.93 -16.39 -8.27
C ALA A 39 13.54 -16.21 -8.89
N PHE A 40 12.91 -15.04 -8.67
CA PHE A 40 11.58 -14.75 -9.20
C PHE A 40 11.60 -14.57 -10.71
N GLN A 41 12.62 -13.89 -11.26
CA GLN A 41 12.80 -13.78 -12.70
C GLN A 41 12.95 -15.16 -13.34
N ARG A 42 13.79 -16.02 -12.76
CA ARG A 42 13.95 -17.40 -13.22
C ARG A 42 12.63 -18.18 -13.17
N PHE A 43 11.90 -18.10 -12.06
CA PHE A 43 10.59 -18.74 -11.92
C PHE A 43 9.59 -18.28 -13.00
N LEU A 44 9.53 -16.98 -13.30
CA LEU A 44 8.64 -16.45 -14.32
C LEU A 44 8.99 -16.97 -15.72
N LEU A 45 10.28 -17.07 -16.04
CA LEU A 45 10.76 -17.57 -17.33
C LEU A 45 10.51 -19.08 -17.49
N GLU A 46 10.72 -19.86 -16.43
CA GLU A 46 10.46 -21.30 -16.43
C GLU A 46 8.96 -21.63 -16.47
N ASN A 47 8.09 -20.72 -15.98
CA ASN A 47 6.65 -20.95 -15.85
C ASN A 47 5.81 -19.89 -16.58
N PRO A 48 5.83 -19.83 -17.93
CA PRO A 48 5.22 -18.74 -18.71
C PRO A 48 3.70 -18.63 -18.51
N GLN A 49 2.99 -19.75 -18.34
CA GLN A 49 1.54 -19.72 -18.09
C GLN A 49 1.19 -19.09 -16.74
N VAL A 50 1.95 -19.42 -15.69
CA VAL A 50 1.75 -18.87 -14.34
C VAL A 50 2.19 -17.40 -14.32
N ALA A 51 3.32 -17.08 -14.97
CA ALA A 51 3.82 -15.72 -15.11
C ALA A 51 2.78 -14.80 -15.78
N GLY A 52 2.16 -15.24 -16.87
CA GLY A 52 1.10 -14.49 -17.55
C GLY A 52 -0.06 -14.15 -16.61
N ARG A 53 -0.55 -15.13 -15.83
CA ARG A 53 -1.62 -14.91 -14.84
C ARG A 53 -1.22 -13.94 -13.73
N ILE A 54 0.03 -14.00 -13.25
CA ILE A 54 0.54 -13.08 -12.23
C ILE A 54 0.56 -11.64 -12.78
N VAL A 55 1.11 -11.45 -13.98
CA VAL A 55 1.20 -10.14 -14.63
C VAL A 55 -0.19 -9.57 -14.88
N GLU A 56 -1.09 -10.35 -15.47
CA GLU A 56 -2.46 -9.93 -15.76
C GLU A 56 -3.20 -9.47 -14.50
N LYS A 57 -3.11 -10.23 -13.41
CA LYS A 57 -3.70 -9.87 -12.11
C LYS A 57 -3.14 -8.55 -11.58
N GLY A 58 -1.82 -8.34 -11.72
CA GLY A 58 -1.17 -7.09 -11.35
C GLY A 58 -1.62 -5.91 -12.22
N THR A 59 -1.72 -6.10 -13.54
CA THR A 59 -2.18 -5.08 -14.49
C THR A 59 -3.64 -4.70 -14.25
N LEU A 60 -4.52 -5.66 -14.01
CA LEU A 60 -5.93 -5.41 -13.70
C LEU A 60 -6.07 -4.58 -12.42
N ALA A 61 -5.35 -4.95 -11.36
CA ALA A 61 -5.33 -4.19 -10.11
C ALA A 61 -4.78 -2.76 -10.29
N SER A 62 -3.74 -2.59 -11.11
CA SER A 62 -3.18 -1.28 -11.45
C SER A 62 -4.18 -0.40 -12.20
N LYS A 63 -4.83 -0.94 -13.25
CA LYS A 63 -5.89 -0.25 -14.00
C LYS A 63 -7.05 0.16 -13.09
N GLY A 64 -7.51 -0.74 -12.21
CA GLY A 64 -8.54 -0.44 -11.22
C GLY A 64 -8.15 0.70 -10.27
N ARG A 65 -6.91 0.71 -9.77
CA ARG A 65 -6.39 1.80 -8.91
C ARG A 65 -6.36 3.14 -9.64
N ILE A 66 -5.90 3.17 -10.90
CA ILE A 66 -5.84 4.40 -11.71
C ILE A 66 -7.25 4.92 -12.01
N ALA A 67 -8.18 4.04 -12.38
CA ALA A 67 -9.58 4.41 -12.63
C ALA A 67 -10.23 5.00 -11.37
N ALA A 68 -10.04 4.36 -10.21
CA ALA A 68 -10.54 4.87 -8.93
C ALA A 68 -9.91 6.23 -8.56
N LYS A 69 -8.60 6.41 -8.78
CA LYS A 69 -7.91 7.69 -8.57
C LYS A 69 -8.50 8.79 -9.46
N ARG A 70 -8.68 8.53 -10.76
CA ARG A 70 -9.32 9.47 -11.70
C ARG A 70 -10.75 9.81 -11.28
N ALA A 71 -11.55 8.83 -10.86
CA ALA A 71 -12.91 9.07 -10.39
C ALA A 71 -12.93 10.01 -9.17
N ARG A 72 -12.06 9.79 -8.18
CA ARG A 72 -11.91 10.67 -7.01
C ARG A 72 -11.47 12.09 -7.40
N GLU A 73 -10.52 12.21 -8.34
CA GLU A 73 -10.06 13.50 -8.82
C GLU A 73 -11.13 14.26 -9.61
N VAL A 74 -11.93 13.59 -10.44
CA VAL A 74 -13.05 14.21 -11.17
C VAL A 74 -14.11 14.74 -10.20
N ILE A 75 -14.45 13.97 -9.16
CA ILE A 75 -15.36 14.43 -8.10
C ILE A 75 -14.77 15.65 -7.38
N ARG A 76 -13.47 15.65 -7.09
CA ARG A 76 -12.78 16.75 -6.40
C ARG A 76 -12.60 18.01 -7.26
N LYS A 77 -12.49 17.87 -8.58
CA LYS A 77 -12.24 18.98 -9.54
C LYS A 77 -13.51 19.68 -10.02
N LYS A 78 -14.71 19.11 -9.83
CA LYS A 78 -15.96 19.83 -10.12
C LYS A 78 -16.11 20.96 -9.09
N PRO A 79 -16.04 22.26 -9.47
CA PRO A 79 -16.39 23.34 -8.57
C PRO A 79 -17.92 23.43 -8.60
N GLY A 80 -18.58 22.68 -7.73
CA GLY A 80 -20.03 22.54 -7.80
C GLY A 80 -20.61 22.07 -6.50
N LEU A 81 -20.97 23.06 -5.67
CA LEU A 81 -21.62 23.00 -4.37
C LEU A 81 -20.73 22.47 -3.23
N GLU A 82 -20.30 23.39 -2.36
CA GLU A 82 -20.75 23.51 -0.95
C GLU A 82 -21.64 22.36 -0.43
N ILE A 83 -21.25 21.11 -0.61
CA ILE A 83 -21.78 20.00 0.18
C ILE A 83 -20.94 20.03 1.44
N SER A 84 -21.38 20.89 2.38
CA SER A 84 -21.13 20.70 3.80
C SER A 84 -21.14 19.20 4.08
N ASN A 85 -20.04 18.72 4.67
CA ASN A 85 -19.83 17.31 4.96
C ASN A 85 -21.11 16.71 5.56
N LEU A 86 -21.78 15.84 4.81
CA LEU A 86 -22.94 15.06 5.28
C LEU A 86 -24.11 15.92 5.80
N PRO A 87 -24.83 16.68 4.95
CA PRO A 87 -25.98 17.44 5.39
C PRO A 87 -27.03 16.49 5.96
N GLY A 88 -27.29 16.61 7.27
CA GLY A 88 -28.25 15.78 8.01
C GLY A 88 -27.74 14.44 8.54
N LYS A 89 -26.45 14.09 8.39
CA LYS A 89 -25.87 12.88 9.02
C LYS A 89 -24.71 13.14 9.98
N LEU A 90 -23.97 14.24 9.79
CA LEU A 90 -22.90 14.65 10.69
C LEU A 90 -23.26 16.01 11.28
N ALA A 91 -23.26 16.12 12.61
CA ALA A 91 -23.41 17.40 13.29
C ALA A 91 -22.04 18.06 13.39
N ALA A 92 -21.89 19.27 12.86
CA ALA A 92 -20.62 19.99 12.91
C ALA A 92 -20.36 20.53 14.33
N CYS A 93 -19.13 20.37 14.83
CA CYS A 93 -18.66 21.07 16.03
C CYS A 93 -18.41 22.55 15.71
N SER A 94 -18.49 23.42 16.73
CA SER A 94 -18.21 24.85 16.60
C SER A 94 -16.72 25.17 16.38
N SER A 95 -15.83 24.26 16.77
CA SER A 95 -14.38 24.39 16.60
C SER A 95 -13.91 23.79 15.28
N ASN A 96 -12.90 24.41 14.67
CA ASN A 96 -12.18 23.89 13.49
C ASN A 96 -10.84 23.22 13.86
N ASP A 97 -10.50 23.15 15.15
CA ASP A 97 -9.27 22.52 15.63
C ASP A 97 -9.44 21.01 15.77
N ALA A 98 -8.81 20.24 14.88
CA ALA A 98 -8.87 18.78 14.87
C ALA A 98 -8.31 18.13 16.15
N SER A 99 -7.49 18.86 16.94
CA SER A 99 -6.97 18.36 18.21
C SER A 99 -7.97 18.45 19.37
N GLN A 100 -9.01 19.28 19.22
CA GLN A 100 -10.06 19.50 20.24
C GLN A 100 -11.40 18.89 19.82
N ASN A 101 -11.51 18.42 18.57
CA ASN A 101 -12.72 17.87 18.01
C ASN A 101 -12.72 16.34 18.11
N GLU A 102 -13.87 15.79 18.47
CA GLU A 102 -14.09 14.35 18.57
C GLU A 102 -15.18 13.93 17.59
N ILE A 103 -14.99 12.76 16.96
CA ILE A 103 -15.97 12.15 16.05
C ILE A 103 -16.61 10.97 16.79
N PHE A 104 -17.93 11.03 16.99
CA PHE A 104 -18.74 9.99 17.62
C PHE A 104 -19.61 9.26 16.58
#